data_AF-A0A1E8FP07-F1
#
_entry.id   AF-A0A1E8FP07-F1
#
_cell.length_a   1.000
_cell.length_b   1.000
_cell.length_c   1.000
_cell.angle_alpha   90.00
_cell.angle_beta   90.00
_cell.angle_gamma   90.00
#
_symmetry.space_group_name_H-M   'P 1'
#
loop_
_entity.id
_entity.type
_entity.pdbx_description
1 polymer ?
#
loop_
_entity_poly.entity_id
_entity_poly.type
_entity_poly.pdbx_seq_one_letter_code
_entity_poly.pdbx_strand_id
1 'polypeptide(L)'
;MTRTKTLATSLLGLSAAAVFAFTSAGGATATPASPEGKGSSHTVSTTLKTDGVADYWTAERMRSAIPGDVLAKKAMERGGKSTFRDSVEQGKSARISGKAGKGKPSLHTDEAPVSHIGKVFFTLGGSNYVCSGNSVASANESTVSTAGHCLNEGPGAFATNFVFVPAYLDGAAPYGKWTARALYTTNQWSAGGDIQYDTGFAVVAPLNGQNLADVVGASGVEFNAARGLTYKAYGYPAASPFDGQSLKACAGSAIDDTINPGGTTQGIPCDMTGGSSGGPWFIGTGSGGFQNSVNSYGYGSRSTTMYGPYWGSVIQQAYSNASAS
;
A
#
# COMPACT_ATOMS: atom_id res chain seq x y z
N MET A 1 -79.30 -37.85 23.65
CA MET A 1 -78.49 -37.64 22.44
C MET A 1 -78.86 -36.30 21.83
N THR A 2 -77.85 -35.63 21.25
CA THR A 2 -77.90 -34.49 20.31
C THR A 2 -78.30 -33.08 20.77
N ARG A 3 -77.22 -32.27 20.88
CA ARG A 3 -77.00 -30.91 20.33
C ARG A 3 -77.79 -29.73 20.89
N THR A 4 -77.10 -28.95 21.72
CA THR A 4 -77.40 -27.55 22.06
C THR A 4 -77.00 -26.61 20.92
N LYS A 5 -77.94 -25.74 20.54
CA LYS A 5 -77.79 -24.60 19.62
C LYS A 5 -77.56 -23.32 20.44
N THR A 6 -76.87 -22.34 19.86
CA THR A 6 -76.99 -20.95 20.33
C THR A 6 -77.07 -20.02 19.12
N LEU A 7 -78.17 -19.28 19.04
CA LEU A 7 -78.45 -18.16 18.16
C LEU A 7 -78.21 -16.87 18.97
N ALA A 8 -77.66 -15.84 18.33
CA ALA A 8 -77.92 -14.44 18.69
C ALA A 8 -77.66 -13.58 17.43
N THR A 9 -78.69 -13.27 16.65
CA THR A 9 -79.45 -12.00 16.61
C THR A 9 -78.63 -10.71 16.54
N SER A 10 -78.71 -10.13 15.35
CA SER A 10 -78.54 -8.75 14.93
C SER A 10 -79.46 -7.73 15.63
N LEU A 11 -78.99 -6.50 15.81
CA LEU A 11 -79.82 -5.29 15.78
C LEU A 11 -79.00 -4.06 15.39
N LEU A 12 -79.48 -3.36 14.35
CA LEU A 12 -79.09 -2.01 13.96
C LEU A 12 -79.67 -0.97 14.92
N GLY A 13 -78.96 0.15 15.07
CA GLY A 13 -79.51 1.41 15.60
C GLY A 13 -78.59 2.59 15.31
N LEU A 14 -78.99 3.45 14.37
CA LEU A 14 -78.38 4.73 13.99
C LEU A 14 -78.26 5.70 15.18
N SER A 15 -77.20 6.52 15.23
CA SER A 15 -77.29 7.97 14.95
C SER A 15 -76.03 8.76 15.35
N ALA A 16 -75.60 9.60 14.39
CA ALA A 16 -75.10 10.97 14.52
C ALA A 16 -73.80 11.30 15.30
N ALA A 17 -72.78 11.63 14.49
CA ALA A 17 -71.99 12.88 14.51
C ALA A 17 -71.23 13.28 15.78
N ALA A 18 -69.89 13.24 15.68
CA ALA A 18 -69.06 14.44 15.76
C ALA A 18 -67.63 14.11 15.29
N VAL A 19 -67.18 14.86 14.29
CA VAL A 19 -65.82 14.82 13.73
C VAL A 19 -64.85 15.43 14.73
N PHE A 20 -63.90 14.64 15.21
CA PHE A 20 -62.62 15.14 15.71
C PHE A 20 -61.51 14.47 14.91
N ALA A 21 -60.98 15.20 13.94
CA ALA A 21 -59.74 14.85 13.27
C ALA A 21 -58.58 15.05 14.26
N PHE A 22 -58.10 13.96 14.87
CA PHE A 22 -56.76 13.91 15.39
C PHE A 22 -55.85 13.44 14.26
N THR A 23 -55.12 14.37 13.66
CA THR A 23 -53.96 14.08 12.84
C THR A 23 -52.91 13.43 13.74
N SER A 24 -52.73 12.12 13.61
CA SER A 24 -51.50 11.47 14.06
C SER A 24 -50.36 11.95 13.15
N ALA A 25 -49.75 13.07 13.52
CA ALA A 25 -48.42 13.40 13.02
C ALA A 25 -47.49 12.25 13.46
N GLY A 26 -47.17 11.36 12.52
CA GLY A 26 -46.07 10.42 12.68
C GLY A 26 -44.83 11.23 13.03
N GLY A 27 -44.39 11.10 14.28
CA GLY A 27 -43.11 11.65 14.71
C GLY A 27 -42.02 10.94 13.93
N ALA A 28 -41.59 11.52 12.81
CA ALA A 28 -40.27 11.29 12.29
C ALA A 28 -39.30 11.88 13.33
N THR A 29 -38.81 11.02 14.23
CA THR A 29 -37.63 11.34 15.02
C THR A 29 -36.48 11.44 14.02
N ALA A 30 -36.25 12.66 13.51
CA ALA A 30 -34.99 13.00 12.87
C ALA A 30 -33.91 12.67 13.89
N THR A 31 -33.15 11.60 13.62
CA THR A 31 -31.92 11.30 14.33
C THR A 31 -31.09 12.58 14.29
N PRO A 32 -30.63 13.12 15.43
CA PRO A 32 -29.75 14.28 15.38
C PRO A 32 -28.57 13.88 14.50
N ALA A 33 -28.35 14.65 13.44
CA ALA A 33 -27.14 14.50 12.64
C ALA A 33 -25.98 14.51 13.62
N SER A 34 -25.24 13.39 13.67
CA SER A 34 -23.96 13.36 14.35
C SER A 34 -23.18 14.57 13.85
N PRO A 35 -22.55 15.36 14.74
CA PRO A 35 -21.74 16.45 14.28
C PRO A 35 -20.69 15.84 13.35
N GLU A 36 -20.71 16.22 12.07
CA GLU A 36 -19.58 16.06 11.18
C GLU A 36 -18.43 16.77 11.88
N GLY A 37 -17.66 15.99 12.65
CA GLY A 37 -16.36 16.42 13.09
C GLY A 37 -15.64 16.83 11.82
N LYS A 38 -15.17 18.08 11.78
CA LYS A 38 -14.11 18.50 10.88
C LYS A 38 -12.89 17.64 11.20
N GLY A 39 -12.92 16.37 10.78
CA GLY A 39 -11.82 15.44 10.93
C GLY A 39 -10.72 15.98 10.05
N SER A 40 -9.60 16.35 10.65
CA SER A 40 -8.36 16.59 9.90
C SER A 40 -8.20 15.44 8.93
N SER A 41 -8.23 15.71 7.62
CA SER A 41 -8.06 14.65 6.62
C SER A 41 -6.75 13.93 6.90
N HIS A 42 -6.83 12.67 7.34
CA HIS A 42 -5.65 11.84 7.58
C HIS A 42 -4.95 11.44 6.28
N THR A 43 -5.49 11.86 5.13
CA THR A 43 -4.99 11.58 3.79
C THR A 43 -4.61 12.89 3.10
N VAL A 44 -3.46 12.89 2.42
CA VAL A 44 -3.00 13.97 1.54
C VAL A 44 -2.83 13.38 0.15
N SER A 45 -3.15 14.16 -0.89
CA SER A 45 -3.04 13.72 -2.27
C SER A 45 -2.57 14.80 -3.23
N THR A 46 -2.13 14.36 -4.42
CA THR A 46 -1.89 15.22 -5.57
C THR A 46 -2.38 14.55 -6.85
N THR A 47 -2.81 15.35 -7.81
CA THR A 47 -3.03 14.90 -9.20
C THR A 47 -1.74 15.11 -9.99
N LEU A 48 -1.49 14.23 -10.95
CA LEU A 48 -0.33 14.28 -11.85
C LEU A 48 -0.81 14.34 -13.30
N LYS A 49 -0.01 15.00 -14.14
CA LYS A 49 -0.14 14.85 -15.60
C LYS A 49 0.51 13.53 -16.01
N THR A 50 -0.14 12.83 -16.93
CA THR A 50 0.32 11.52 -17.42
C THR A 50 1.09 11.60 -18.72
N ASP A 51 0.93 12.70 -19.46
CA ASP A 51 1.50 12.90 -20.79
C ASP A 51 3.03 12.80 -20.76
N GLY A 52 3.59 11.94 -21.62
CA GLY A 52 5.03 11.75 -21.76
C GLY A 52 5.73 11.04 -20.60
N VAL A 53 5.03 10.70 -19.50
CA VAL A 53 5.65 10.00 -18.35
C VAL A 53 6.13 8.61 -18.74
N ALA A 54 5.35 7.89 -19.55
CA ALA A 54 5.78 6.58 -20.05
C ALA A 54 7.07 6.70 -20.88
N ASP A 55 7.15 7.68 -21.79
CA ASP A 55 8.30 7.89 -22.68
C ASP A 55 9.52 8.46 -21.95
N TYR A 56 9.28 9.24 -20.88
CA TYR A 56 10.33 9.70 -19.97
C TYR A 56 11.16 8.51 -19.44
N TRP A 57 10.51 7.40 -19.10
CA TRP A 57 11.18 6.19 -18.63
C TRP A 57 11.71 5.32 -19.78
N THR A 58 12.92 5.68 -20.22
CA THR A 58 13.76 4.83 -21.08
C THR A 58 14.39 3.70 -20.26
N ALA A 59 14.82 2.63 -20.95
CA ALA A 59 15.51 1.51 -20.30
C ALA A 59 16.78 1.96 -19.54
N GLU A 60 17.48 2.98 -20.06
CA GLU A 60 18.64 3.57 -19.39
C GLU A 60 18.26 4.24 -18.06
N ARG A 61 17.24 5.12 -18.05
CA ARG A 61 16.77 5.77 -16.82
C ARG A 61 16.24 4.78 -15.80
N MET A 62 15.58 3.72 -16.26
CA MET A 62 15.12 2.63 -15.39
C MET A 62 16.31 1.91 -14.73
N ARG A 63 17.34 1.55 -15.51
CA ARG A 63 18.54 0.86 -14.97
C ARG A 63 19.39 1.73 -14.06
N SER A 64 19.40 3.05 -14.26
CA SER A 64 20.17 4.00 -13.45
C SER A 64 19.41 4.55 -12.23
N ALA A 65 18.17 4.11 -12.01
CA ALA A 65 17.33 4.64 -10.95
C ALA A 65 17.86 4.24 -9.56
N ILE A 66 17.83 5.18 -8.62
CA ILE A 66 18.39 5.02 -7.27
C ILE A 66 17.45 4.15 -6.41
N PRO A 67 17.94 3.13 -5.70
CA PRO A 67 17.15 2.38 -4.73
C PRO A 67 16.44 3.26 -3.68
N GLY A 68 15.16 3.02 -3.43
CA GLY A 68 14.32 3.83 -2.52
C GLY A 68 14.66 3.74 -1.02
N ASP A 69 15.49 2.81 -0.57
CA ASP A 69 15.94 2.69 0.83
C ASP A 69 16.71 3.93 1.31
N VAL A 70 17.36 4.65 0.40
CA VAL A 70 17.99 5.94 0.71
C VAL A 70 16.95 6.95 1.23
N LEU A 71 15.70 6.87 0.77
CA LEU A 71 14.60 7.72 1.22
C LEU A 71 14.04 7.22 2.56
N ALA A 72 13.85 5.90 2.71
CA ALA A 72 13.42 5.29 3.98
C ALA A 72 14.40 5.56 5.12
N LYS A 73 15.71 5.44 4.86
CA LYS A 73 16.77 5.74 5.84
C LYS A 73 16.69 7.18 6.33
N LYS A 74 16.52 8.15 5.42
CA LYS A 74 16.37 9.56 5.77
C LYS A 74 15.14 9.81 6.63
N ALA A 75 14.05 9.06 6.44
CA ALA A 75 12.86 9.15 7.28
C ALA A 75 13.11 8.60 8.69
N MET A 76 13.78 7.45 8.80
CA MET A 76 14.17 6.86 10.09
C MET A 76 15.07 7.79 10.91
N GLU A 77 16.03 8.47 10.27
CA GLU A 77 16.92 9.45 10.92
C GLU A 77 16.19 10.69 11.46
N ARG A 78 15.03 11.05 10.89
CA ARG A 78 14.20 12.16 11.37
C ARG A 78 13.34 11.78 12.57
N GLY A 79 12.82 10.55 12.60
CA GLY A 79 11.90 10.05 13.63
C GLY A 79 12.57 9.72 14.99
N GLY A 80 13.89 9.56 15.02
CA GLY A 80 14.64 9.34 16.25
C GLY A 80 15.98 10.08 16.20
N LYS A 81 16.26 10.93 17.20
CA LYS A 81 17.61 11.47 17.40
C LYS A 81 18.58 10.29 17.62
N SER A 82 19.27 9.87 16.56
CA SER A 82 20.43 8.99 16.62
C SER A 82 21.40 9.36 15.50
N THR A 83 22.61 9.73 15.91
CA THR A 83 23.72 10.13 15.06
C THR A 83 24.33 8.94 14.35
N PHE A 84 24.28 8.91 13.01
CA PHE A 84 25.20 8.11 12.21
C PHE A 84 25.94 9.02 11.23
N ARG A 85 27.15 9.42 11.64
CA ARG A 85 28.23 9.74 10.73
C ARG A 85 28.94 8.43 10.41
N ASP A 86 29.01 8.08 9.13
CA ASP A 86 30.17 7.38 8.58
C ASP A 86 30.37 7.83 7.14
N SER A 87 31.51 8.46 6.91
CA SER A 87 32.05 8.81 5.60
C SER A 87 32.41 7.53 4.85
N VAL A 88 31.86 7.34 3.66
CA VAL A 88 32.28 6.26 2.76
C VAL A 88 33.51 6.74 1.99
N GLU A 89 34.65 6.13 2.26
CA GLU A 89 35.85 6.28 1.45
C GLU A 89 35.69 5.46 0.16
N GLN A 90 35.80 6.10 -1.00
CA GLN A 90 35.69 5.43 -2.31
C GLN A 90 37.05 4.82 -2.72
N GLY A 91 37.13 3.49 -2.72
CA GLY A 91 38.23 2.74 -3.32
C GLY A 91 38.06 2.50 -4.83
N LYS A 92 39.18 2.24 -5.54
CA LYS A 92 39.17 1.93 -6.99
C LYS A 92 38.59 0.54 -7.29
N SER A 93 37.86 0.45 -8.40
CA SER A 93 37.24 -0.79 -8.91
C SER A 93 38.26 -1.88 -9.26
N ALA A 94 37.99 -3.12 -8.83
CA ALA A 94 38.73 -4.34 -9.20
C ALA A 94 37.76 -5.52 -9.43
N ARG A 95 38.06 -6.38 -10.42
CA ARG A 95 37.30 -7.61 -10.71
C ARG A 95 38.07 -8.84 -10.26
N ILE A 96 37.39 -9.74 -9.55
CA ILE A 96 37.91 -11.05 -9.12
C ILE A 96 36.95 -12.13 -9.63
N SER A 97 37.47 -13.21 -10.22
CA SER A 97 36.67 -14.34 -10.70
C SER A 97 36.04 -15.14 -9.55
N GLY A 98 34.77 -15.53 -9.71
CA GLY A 98 34.00 -16.24 -8.69
C GLY A 98 34.28 -17.75 -8.62
N LYS A 99 34.27 -18.29 -7.40
CA LYS A 99 34.20 -19.72 -7.06
C LYS A 99 32.88 -19.94 -6.32
N ALA A 100 32.10 -20.97 -6.67
CA ALA A 100 30.82 -21.25 -6.02
C ALA A 100 31.01 -21.52 -4.52
N GLY A 101 30.32 -20.76 -3.68
CA GLY A 101 30.47 -20.80 -2.23
C GLY A 101 29.47 -21.73 -1.55
N LYS A 102 29.92 -22.44 -0.51
CA LYS A 102 29.07 -22.98 0.57
C LYS A 102 28.53 -21.80 1.41
N GLY A 103 27.64 -20.99 0.84
CA GLY A 103 27.11 -19.78 1.47
C GLY A 103 26.10 -20.07 2.59
N LYS A 104 25.94 -19.13 3.53
CA LYS A 104 24.77 -19.11 4.43
C LYS A 104 23.48 -19.14 3.59
N PRO A 105 22.40 -19.80 4.04
CA PRO A 105 21.13 -19.78 3.32
C PRO A 105 20.69 -18.31 3.12
N SER A 106 20.33 -17.98 1.89
CA SER A 106 19.65 -16.73 1.55
C SER A 106 18.35 -16.62 2.36
N LEU A 107 17.99 -15.42 2.83
CA LEU A 107 16.67 -15.20 3.47
C LEU A 107 15.57 -15.01 2.43
N HIS A 108 15.94 -14.64 1.20
CA HIS A 108 15.02 -14.53 0.09
C HIS A 108 15.00 -15.77 -0.81
N THR A 109 13.92 -15.91 -1.57
CA THR A 109 13.76 -16.79 -2.72
C THR A 109 13.64 -15.98 -4.02
N ASP A 110 14.09 -16.58 -5.12
CA ASP A 110 13.77 -16.10 -6.47
C ASP A 110 12.32 -16.45 -6.81
N GLU A 111 11.59 -15.51 -7.40
CA GLU A 111 10.19 -15.72 -7.78
C GLU A 111 9.99 -15.42 -9.26
N ALA A 112 9.13 -16.19 -9.91
CA ALA A 112 8.64 -15.82 -11.24
C ALA A 112 7.82 -14.53 -11.15
N PRO A 113 7.76 -13.70 -12.21
CA PRO A 113 6.94 -12.50 -12.22
C PRO A 113 5.47 -12.82 -11.89
N VAL A 114 4.88 -12.03 -10.99
CA VAL A 114 3.47 -12.10 -10.62
C VAL A 114 2.76 -10.90 -11.24
N SER A 115 1.65 -11.13 -11.97
CA SER A 115 1.00 -10.10 -12.79
C SER A 115 0.68 -8.82 -12.02
N HIS A 116 0.10 -8.94 -10.81
CA HIS A 116 -0.28 -7.79 -10.00
C HIS A 116 0.87 -7.17 -9.21
N ILE A 117 2.06 -7.78 -9.17
CA ILE A 117 3.25 -7.23 -8.49
C ILE A 117 4.19 -6.61 -9.51
N GLY A 118 4.62 -5.37 -9.28
CA GLY A 118 5.41 -4.65 -10.27
C GLY A 118 6.52 -3.80 -9.68
N LYS A 119 7.41 -3.39 -10.59
CA LYS A 119 8.50 -2.46 -10.29
C LYS A 119 8.01 -1.03 -10.49
N VAL A 120 8.39 -0.14 -9.60
CA VAL A 120 7.99 1.27 -9.61
C VAL A 120 9.20 2.12 -9.95
N PHE A 121 9.02 3.10 -10.84
CA PHE A 121 10.02 4.12 -11.11
C PHE A 121 9.40 5.50 -10.94
N PHE A 122 10.11 6.44 -10.34
CA PHE A 122 9.58 7.76 -10.03
C PHE A 122 10.69 8.81 -9.92
N THR A 123 10.33 10.08 -10.07
CA THR A 123 11.22 11.22 -9.84
C THR A 123 10.81 11.92 -8.55
N LEU A 124 11.73 12.08 -7.60
CA LEU A 124 11.49 12.78 -6.33
C LEU A 124 12.66 13.71 -6.02
N GLY A 125 12.39 14.95 -5.62
CA GLY A 125 13.45 15.94 -5.39
C GLY A 125 14.43 16.09 -6.57
N GLY A 126 13.94 15.93 -7.80
CA GLY A 126 14.75 16.00 -9.03
C GLY A 126 15.61 14.78 -9.36
N SER A 127 15.55 13.70 -8.57
CA SER A 127 16.31 12.46 -8.81
C SER A 127 15.39 11.30 -9.16
N ASN A 128 15.87 10.36 -9.98
CA ASN A 128 15.13 9.18 -10.39
C ASN A 128 15.39 8.02 -9.42
N TYR A 129 14.32 7.42 -8.91
CA TYR A 129 14.35 6.34 -7.94
C TYR A 129 13.56 5.13 -8.41
N VAL A 130 13.82 4.01 -7.74
CA VAL A 130 13.14 2.73 -7.95
C VAL A 130 12.60 2.17 -6.65
N CYS A 131 11.39 1.63 -6.74
CA CYS A 131 10.68 0.92 -5.69
C CYS A 131 9.96 -0.29 -6.29
N SER A 132 9.09 -0.89 -5.50
CA SER A 132 8.14 -1.94 -5.86
C SER A 132 6.72 -1.49 -5.49
N GLY A 133 5.73 -2.19 -6.03
CA GLY A 133 4.33 -1.95 -5.72
C GLY A 133 3.44 -3.13 -6.10
N ASN A 134 2.16 -3.04 -5.77
CA ASN A 134 1.17 -4.08 -6.03
C ASN A 134 -0.17 -3.49 -6.45
N SER A 135 -0.78 -4.00 -7.52
CA SER A 135 -2.16 -3.73 -7.89
C SER A 135 -3.09 -4.30 -6.81
N VAL A 136 -3.94 -3.45 -6.24
CA VAL A 136 -4.86 -3.81 -5.15
C VAL A 136 -6.30 -3.58 -5.56
N ALA A 137 -7.18 -4.49 -5.12
CA ALA A 137 -8.60 -4.40 -5.40
C ALA A 137 -9.12 -3.03 -4.95
N SER A 138 -9.86 -2.35 -5.82
CA SER A 138 -10.27 -0.97 -5.62
C SER A 138 -11.50 -0.66 -6.47
N ALA A 139 -12.32 0.32 -6.05
CA ALA A 139 -13.54 0.67 -6.77
C ALA A 139 -13.24 1.28 -8.16
N ASN A 140 -12.07 1.90 -8.31
CA ASN A 140 -11.60 2.46 -9.58
C ASN A 140 -10.71 1.51 -10.39
N GLU A 141 -10.49 0.27 -9.93
CA GLU A 141 -9.70 -0.77 -10.63
C GLU A 141 -8.28 -0.33 -11.02
N SER A 142 -7.76 0.72 -10.39
CA SER A 142 -6.55 1.44 -10.85
C SER A 142 -5.60 1.78 -9.71
N THR A 143 -5.78 1.20 -8.53
CA THR A 143 -4.99 1.53 -7.34
C THR A 143 -3.80 0.58 -7.18
N VAL A 144 -2.62 1.14 -7.00
CA VAL A 144 -1.36 0.46 -6.68
C VAL A 144 -0.94 0.84 -5.27
N SER A 145 -0.73 -0.14 -4.39
CA SER A 145 -0.11 0.08 -3.08
C SER A 145 1.42 0.12 -3.20
N THR A 146 2.04 0.98 -2.41
CA THR A 146 3.51 1.11 -2.28
C THR A 146 3.85 1.77 -0.93
N ALA A 147 5.13 2.05 -0.66
CA ALA A 147 5.54 2.78 0.53
C ALA A 147 5.32 4.29 0.34
N GLY A 148 5.10 5.03 1.42
CA GLY A 148 4.94 6.49 1.37
C GLY A 148 6.19 7.16 0.78
N HIS A 149 7.38 6.71 1.16
CA HIS A 149 8.65 7.24 0.64
C HIS A 149 8.88 6.94 -0.85
N CYS A 150 8.13 6.01 -1.44
CA CYS A 150 8.18 5.73 -2.87
C CYS A 150 7.36 6.72 -3.71
N LEU A 151 6.61 7.64 -3.06
CA LEU A 151 5.79 8.63 -3.76
C LEU A 151 5.72 10.01 -3.09
N ASN A 152 6.34 10.20 -1.93
CA ASN A 152 6.40 11.47 -1.20
C ASN A 152 7.70 11.57 -0.38
N GLU A 153 8.29 12.77 -0.26
CA GLU A 153 9.56 13.01 0.45
C GLU A 153 9.52 12.66 1.96
N GLY A 154 8.34 12.72 2.57
CA GLY A 154 8.09 12.28 3.94
C GLY A 154 8.98 12.95 4.99
N PRO A 155 8.89 14.27 5.23
CA PRO A 155 7.87 15.17 4.72
C PRO A 155 8.31 15.91 3.46
N GLY A 156 7.34 16.39 2.69
CA GLY A 156 7.59 17.28 1.56
C GLY A 156 6.75 16.98 0.33
N ALA A 157 7.34 17.20 -0.83
CA ALA A 157 6.66 17.11 -2.11
C ALA A 157 6.34 15.65 -2.51
N PHE A 158 5.31 15.50 -3.32
CA PHE A 158 5.02 14.24 -4.00
C PHE A 158 5.98 14.00 -5.17
N ALA A 159 6.13 12.72 -5.52
CA ALA A 159 6.85 12.30 -6.70
C ALA A 159 6.18 12.81 -7.98
N THR A 160 7.00 12.99 -8.99
CA THR A 160 6.60 13.22 -10.38
C THR A 160 7.06 12.02 -11.22
N ASN A 161 6.58 11.92 -12.46
CA ASN A 161 6.94 10.84 -13.37
C ASN A 161 6.78 9.43 -12.76
N PHE A 162 5.75 9.20 -11.94
CA PHE A 162 5.56 7.89 -11.31
C PHE A 162 4.99 6.89 -12.33
N VAL A 163 5.64 5.75 -12.46
CA VAL A 163 5.19 4.63 -13.32
C VAL A 163 5.28 3.30 -12.59
N PHE A 164 4.26 2.48 -12.75
CA PHE A 164 4.18 1.10 -12.30
C PHE A 164 4.33 0.14 -13.49
N VAL A 165 5.20 -0.86 -13.36
CA VAL A 165 5.46 -1.87 -14.41
C VAL A 165 5.15 -3.26 -13.85
N PRO A 166 3.92 -3.77 -14.06
CA PRO A 166 3.50 -5.07 -13.56
C PRO A 166 4.30 -6.21 -14.21
N ALA A 167 4.64 -7.24 -13.43
CA ALA A 167 5.45 -8.38 -13.86
C ALA A 167 6.75 -8.01 -14.60
N TYR A 168 7.40 -6.93 -14.15
CA TYR A 168 8.70 -6.52 -14.68
C TYR A 168 9.72 -7.67 -14.61
N LEU A 169 10.44 -7.91 -15.71
CA LEU A 169 11.55 -8.85 -15.72
C LEU A 169 12.60 -8.39 -16.72
N ASP A 170 13.79 -8.08 -16.22
CA ASP A 170 14.95 -7.70 -17.03
C ASP A 170 14.67 -6.61 -18.08
N GLY A 171 13.93 -5.56 -17.67
CA GLY A 171 13.54 -4.47 -18.57
C GLY A 171 12.27 -4.72 -19.38
N ALA A 172 11.74 -5.94 -19.39
CA ALA A 172 10.47 -6.24 -20.01
C ALA A 172 9.31 -5.61 -19.21
N ALA A 173 8.35 -5.06 -19.95
CA ALA A 173 7.10 -4.52 -19.43
C ALA A 173 5.93 -5.26 -20.10
N PRO A 174 5.67 -6.55 -19.76
CA PRO A 174 4.74 -7.40 -20.49
C PRO A 174 3.30 -6.88 -20.50
N TYR A 175 2.93 -6.11 -19.46
CA TYR A 175 1.63 -5.45 -19.34
C TYR A 175 1.70 -3.93 -19.53
N GLY A 176 2.80 -3.44 -20.11
CA GLY A 176 3.02 -2.01 -20.34
C GLY A 176 3.45 -1.23 -19.09
N LYS A 177 3.51 0.10 -19.27
CA LYS A 177 3.96 1.08 -18.27
C LYS A 177 2.78 1.94 -17.83
N TRP A 178 2.35 1.78 -16.58
CA TRP A 178 1.15 2.42 -16.04
C TRP A 178 1.50 3.69 -15.28
N THR A 179 1.17 4.85 -15.85
CA THR A 179 1.52 6.16 -15.29
C THR A 179 0.53 6.58 -14.21
N ALA A 180 1.01 7.05 -13.06
CA ALA A 180 0.12 7.59 -12.03
C ALA A 180 -0.56 8.88 -12.50
N ARG A 181 -1.88 8.98 -12.31
CA ARG A 181 -2.67 10.21 -12.43
C ARG A 181 -2.93 10.87 -11.08
N ALA A 182 -2.80 10.14 -9.97
CA ALA A 182 -2.86 10.69 -8.63
C ALA A 182 -2.02 9.88 -7.65
N LEU A 183 -1.53 10.53 -6.60
CA LEU A 183 -0.78 9.90 -5.51
C LEU A 183 -1.44 10.28 -4.18
N TYR A 184 -1.51 9.31 -3.28
CA TYR A 184 -2.12 9.43 -1.95
C TYR A 184 -1.16 8.88 -0.89
N THR A 185 -1.09 9.53 0.25
CA THR A 185 -0.44 8.99 1.45
C THR A 185 -1.08 9.60 2.70
N THR A 186 -0.63 9.16 3.87
CA THR A 186 -1.13 9.65 5.15
C THR A 186 -0.56 11.05 5.44
N ASN A 187 -1.30 11.87 6.19
CA ASN A 187 -0.79 13.16 6.65
C ASN A 187 0.41 12.98 7.59
N GLN A 188 0.41 11.91 8.40
CA GLN A 188 1.50 11.54 9.29
C GLN A 188 2.80 11.29 8.53
N TRP A 189 2.73 10.63 7.37
CA TRP A 189 3.87 10.51 6.46
C TRP A 189 4.21 11.83 5.78
N SER A 190 3.25 12.43 5.07
CA SER A 190 3.52 13.59 4.20
C SER A 190 4.01 14.83 4.95
N ALA A 191 3.56 15.04 6.18
CA ALA A 191 3.91 16.20 6.99
C ALA A 191 4.92 15.89 8.11
N GLY A 192 4.96 14.64 8.59
CA GLY A 192 5.81 14.24 9.72
C GLY A 192 6.97 13.32 9.36
N GLY A 193 6.92 12.63 8.22
CA GLY A 193 7.86 11.55 7.90
C GLY A 193 7.77 10.37 8.86
N ASP A 194 6.60 10.15 9.47
CA ASP A 194 6.43 9.10 10.48
C ASP A 194 6.40 7.71 9.82
N ILE A 195 7.45 6.93 10.08
CA ILE A 195 7.65 5.60 9.49
C ILE A 195 6.53 4.62 9.86
N GLN A 196 5.79 4.84 10.95
CA GLN A 196 4.64 4.01 11.32
C GLN A 196 3.52 4.06 10.28
N TYR A 197 3.50 5.12 9.46
CA TYR A 197 2.49 5.35 8.43
C TYR A 197 3.10 5.43 7.02
N ASP A 198 4.28 4.83 6.81
CA ASP A 198 4.99 4.77 5.52
C ASP A 198 4.29 3.84 4.52
N THR A 199 3.10 4.22 4.11
CA THR A 199 2.32 3.58 3.05
C THR A 199 1.71 4.66 2.16
N GLY A 200 1.72 4.39 0.86
CA GLY A 200 1.14 5.25 -0.14
C GLY A 200 0.37 4.45 -1.18
N PHE A 201 -0.52 5.13 -1.89
CA PHE A 201 -1.33 4.56 -2.95
C PHE A 201 -1.22 5.44 -4.19
N ALA A 202 -0.81 4.85 -5.31
CA ALA A 202 -0.81 5.50 -6.61
C ALA A 202 -2.04 5.05 -7.39
N VAL A 203 -2.80 6.00 -7.94
CA VAL A 203 -3.89 5.71 -8.87
C VAL A 203 -3.37 5.92 -10.27
N VAL A 204 -3.33 4.86 -11.07
CA VAL A 204 -2.81 4.91 -12.44
C VAL A 204 -3.90 5.29 -13.44
N ALA A 205 -3.47 5.87 -14.56
CA ALA A 205 -4.35 6.11 -15.69
C ALA A 205 -4.61 4.82 -16.47
N PRO A 206 -5.78 4.68 -17.11
CA PRO A 206 -6.03 3.58 -18.05
C PRO A 206 -4.97 3.52 -19.13
N LEU A 207 -4.55 2.31 -19.49
CA LEU A 207 -3.60 2.08 -20.58
C LEU A 207 -4.34 1.39 -21.72
N ASN A 208 -4.29 1.99 -22.92
CA ASN A 208 -5.00 1.48 -24.10
C ASN A 208 -6.51 1.25 -23.84
N GLY A 209 -7.12 2.13 -23.04
CA GLY A 209 -8.56 2.07 -22.70
C GLY A 209 -8.94 1.03 -21.65
N GLN A 210 -7.98 0.34 -21.03
CA GLN A 210 -8.23 -0.66 -19.98
C GLN A 210 -7.75 -0.18 -18.61
N ASN A 211 -8.48 -0.56 -17.56
CA ASN A 211 -8.06 -0.33 -16.18
C ASN A 211 -6.98 -1.35 -15.78
N LEU A 212 -6.19 -1.03 -14.75
CA LEU A 212 -5.07 -1.86 -14.33
C LEU A 212 -5.53 -3.25 -13.89
N ALA A 213 -6.52 -3.31 -13.01
CA ALA A 213 -6.99 -4.56 -12.42
C ALA A 213 -7.59 -5.52 -13.46
N ASP A 214 -8.21 -5.00 -14.52
CA ASP A 214 -8.71 -5.81 -15.63
C ASP A 214 -7.59 -6.55 -16.37
N VAL A 215 -6.42 -5.93 -16.48
CA VAL A 215 -5.29 -6.46 -17.25
C VAL A 215 -4.44 -7.41 -16.41
N VAL A 216 -4.17 -7.06 -15.15
CA VAL A 216 -3.17 -7.78 -14.32
C VAL A 216 -3.74 -8.45 -13.08
N GLY A 217 -5.04 -8.31 -12.84
CA GLY A 217 -5.67 -8.66 -11.58
C GLY A 217 -5.30 -7.68 -10.46
N ALA A 218 -5.81 -7.96 -9.27
CA ALA A 218 -5.54 -7.16 -8.10
C ALA A 218 -5.65 -8.02 -6.83
N SER A 219 -4.76 -7.78 -5.86
CA SER A 219 -4.82 -8.48 -4.58
C SER A 219 -5.91 -7.89 -3.70
N GLY A 220 -6.56 -8.74 -2.90
CA GLY A 220 -7.33 -8.25 -1.75
C GLY A 220 -6.43 -7.54 -0.75
N VAL A 221 -6.99 -6.61 0.03
CA VAL A 221 -6.29 -5.90 1.11
C VAL A 221 -7.00 -6.15 2.44
N GLU A 222 -6.23 -6.22 3.52
CA GLU A 222 -6.74 -6.37 4.88
C GLU A 222 -6.16 -5.28 5.78
N PHE A 223 -7.01 -4.69 6.62
CA PHE A 223 -6.65 -3.63 7.58
C PHE A 223 -7.13 -4.02 8.97
N ASN A 224 -6.46 -3.48 10.00
CA ASN A 224 -6.78 -3.74 11.41
C ASN A 224 -6.72 -5.24 11.78
N ALA A 225 -5.92 -6.02 11.04
CA ALA A 225 -5.69 -7.43 11.29
C ALA A 225 -4.92 -7.65 12.60
N ALA A 226 -4.87 -8.91 13.07
CA ALA A 226 -4.01 -9.26 14.19
C ALA A 226 -2.53 -8.98 13.88
N ARG A 227 -1.75 -8.68 14.92
CA ARG A 227 -0.28 -8.63 14.84
C ARG A 227 0.33 -10.03 14.93
N GLY A 228 1.58 -10.18 14.51
CA GLY A 228 2.34 -11.43 14.63
C GLY A 228 1.93 -12.50 13.61
N LEU A 229 1.25 -12.12 12.53
CA LEU A 229 0.88 -13.04 11.45
C LEU A 229 2.12 -13.51 10.67
N THR A 230 1.97 -14.60 9.93
CA THR A 230 2.96 -15.05 8.95
C THR A 230 2.73 -14.35 7.63
N TYR A 231 3.80 -13.84 7.03
CA TYR A 231 3.76 -13.14 5.76
C TYR A 231 4.71 -13.76 4.74
N LYS A 232 4.36 -13.57 3.47
CA LYS A 232 5.31 -13.59 2.36
C LYS A 232 5.37 -12.22 1.72
N ALA A 233 6.55 -11.59 1.79
CA ALA A 233 6.82 -10.28 1.25
C ALA A 233 7.52 -10.39 -0.11
N TYR A 234 7.21 -9.50 -1.05
CA TYR A 234 7.75 -9.51 -2.39
C TYR A 234 8.40 -8.17 -2.74
N GLY A 235 9.35 -8.13 -3.67
CA GLY A 235 9.92 -6.88 -4.17
C GLY A 235 11.01 -7.05 -5.22
N TYR A 236 11.45 -5.92 -5.78
CA TYR A 236 12.52 -5.82 -6.78
C TYR A 236 13.77 -5.13 -6.16
N PRO A 237 14.50 -5.80 -5.26
CA PRO A 237 15.71 -5.25 -4.65
C PRO A 237 16.76 -4.93 -5.73
N ALA A 238 17.33 -3.73 -5.67
CA ALA A 238 18.17 -3.11 -6.70
C ALA A 238 19.54 -2.63 -6.19
N ALA A 239 19.86 -2.86 -4.92
CA ALA A 239 21.20 -2.65 -4.39
C ALA A 239 21.92 -3.98 -4.23
N SER A 240 23.26 -3.96 -4.28
CA SER A 240 24.09 -5.16 -4.15
C SER A 240 23.72 -5.97 -2.90
N PRO A 241 23.56 -7.31 -3.01
CA PRO A 241 23.96 -8.17 -4.14
C PRO A 241 22.95 -8.27 -5.29
N PHE A 242 21.82 -7.57 -5.23
CA PHE A 242 20.79 -7.57 -6.26
C PHE A 242 21.03 -6.49 -7.32
N ASP A 243 20.32 -6.60 -8.43
CA ASP A 243 20.42 -5.71 -9.60
C ASP A 243 19.08 -5.03 -9.97
N GLY A 244 17.99 -5.37 -9.28
CA GLY A 244 16.67 -4.81 -9.51
C GLY A 244 15.91 -5.46 -10.65
N GLN A 245 16.47 -6.47 -11.32
CA GLN A 245 15.94 -6.98 -12.59
C GLN A 245 14.89 -8.08 -12.44
N SER A 246 14.74 -8.67 -11.26
CA SER A 246 13.85 -9.81 -11.02
C SER A 246 13.15 -9.74 -9.67
N LEU A 247 11.98 -10.37 -9.59
CA LEU A 247 11.17 -10.43 -8.37
C LEU A 247 11.80 -11.40 -7.37
N LYS A 248 11.87 -10.96 -6.12
CA LYS A 248 12.31 -11.77 -4.97
C LYS A 248 11.19 -11.84 -3.94
N ALA A 249 11.27 -12.81 -3.04
CA ALA A 249 10.41 -12.86 -1.87
C ALA A 249 11.14 -13.24 -0.59
N CYS A 250 10.64 -12.78 0.55
CA CYS A 250 11.02 -13.21 1.89
C CYS A 250 9.78 -13.75 2.61
N ALA A 251 9.94 -14.65 3.57
CA ALA A 251 8.81 -15.17 4.34
C ALA A 251 9.16 -15.37 5.81
N GLY A 252 8.18 -15.17 6.68
CA GLY A 252 8.32 -15.44 8.10
C GLY A 252 7.18 -14.89 8.95
N SER A 253 7.16 -15.29 10.21
CA SER A 253 6.25 -14.72 11.20
C SER A 253 6.74 -13.34 11.63
N ALA A 254 5.82 -12.38 11.64
CA ALA A 254 6.09 -11.02 12.04
C ALA A 254 6.40 -10.93 13.53
N ILE A 255 7.40 -10.12 13.88
CA ILE A 255 7.73 -9.77 15.26
C ILE A 255 7.63 -8.26 15.45
N ASP A 256 7.41 -7.82 16.68
CA ASP A 256 7.47 -6.39 17.01
C ASP A 256 8.87 -5.82 16.78
N ASP A 257 8.93 -4.51 16.51
CA ASP A 257 10.20 -3.81 16.44
C ASP A 257 10.81 -3.64 17.84
N THR A 258 11.88 -4.41 18.09
CA THR A 258 12.61 -4.39 19.36
C THR A 258 13.60 -3.24 19.48
N ILE A 259 13.94 -2.56 18.38
CA ILE A 259 14.89 -1.44 18.36
C ILE A 259 14.17 -0.12 18.65
N ASN A 260 12.95 0.06 18.15
CA ASN A 260 12.08 1.19 18.47
C ASN A 260 10.85 0.72 19.26
N PRO A 261 11.01 0.40 20.57
CA PRO A 261 9.91 -0.06 21.40
C PRO A 261 8.84 1.03 21.52
N GLY A 262 7.59 0.68 21.19
CA GLY A 262 6.44 1.60 21.19
C GLY A 262 5.93 1.99 19.81
N GLY A 263 6.65 1.63 18.74
CA GLY A 263 6.16 1.71 17.37
C GLY A 263 5.18 0.59 17.03
N THR A 264 4.42 0.78 15.95
CA THR A 264 3.46 -0.22 15.45
C THR A 264 3.99 -1.02 14.26
N THR A 265 5.21 -0.79 13.79
CA THR A 265 5.82 -1.58 12.71
C THR A 265 6.05 -3.03 13.13
N GLN A 266 6.15 -3.92 12.16
CA GLN A 266 6.46 -5.34 12.36
C GLN A 266 7.59 -5.77 11.43
N GLY A 267 8.45 -6.69 11.88
CA GLY A 267 9.59 -7.18 11.13
C GLY A 267 9.45 -8.65 10.74
N ILE A 268 9.92 -9.02 9.54
CA ILE A 268 10.12 -10.42 9.12
C ILE A 268 11.57 -10.66 8.70
N PRO A 269 12.09 -11.91 8.79
CA PRO A 269 13.41 -12.25 8.26
C PRO A 269 13.47 -11.97 6.76
N CYS A 270 14.38 -11.10 6.34
CA CYS A 270 14.53 -10.73 4.93
C CYS A 270 15.85 -10.02 4.67
N ASP A 271 16.51 -10.38 3.57
CA ASP A 271 17.76 -9.77 3.09
C ASP A 271 17.56 -8.96 1.80
N MET A 272 16.31 -8.74 1.35
CA MET A 272 16.02 -7.83 0.25
C MET A 272 16.52 -6.41 0.56
N THR A 273 17.22 -5.81 -0.40
CA THR A 273 17.80 -4.47 -0.26
C THR A 273 16.87 -3.38 -0.78
N GLY A 274 17.34 -2.13 -0.79
CA GLY A 274 16.68 -1.01 -1.45
C GLY A 274 16.21 -1.32 -2.86
N GLY A 275 15.09 -0.72 -3.27
CA GLY A 275 14.33 -1.08 -4.47
C GLY A 275 13.19 -2.07 -4.19
N SER A 276 13.32 -2.90 -3.15
CA SER A 276 12.21 -3.74 -2.66
C SER A 276 11.13 -2.94 -1.93
N SER A 277 11.46 -1.72 -1.47
CA SER A 277 10.54 -0.78 -0.82
C SER A 277 9.22 -0.65 -1.56
N GLY A 278 8.12 -0.63 -0.81
CA GLY A 278 6.75 -0.59 -1.33
C GLY A 278 6.21 -1.93 -1.84
N GLY A 279 7.07 -2.95 -1.94
CA GLY A 279 6.64 -4.30 -2.31
C GLY A 279 5.69 -4.91 -1.27
N PRO A 280 4.71 -5.74 -1.68
CA PRO A 280 3.60 -6.14 -0.83
C PRO A 280 4.00 -7.20 0.20
N TRP A 281 3.38 -7.15 1.38
CA TRP A 281 3.34 -8.27 2.33
C TRP A 281 1.97 -8.92 2.28
N PHE A 282 1.93 -10.19 1.89
CA PHE A 282 0.70 -10.99 1.89
C PHE A 282 0.63 -11.86 3.13
N ILE A 283 -0.54 -11.89 3.77
CA ILE A 283 -0.82 -12.84 4.86
C ILE A 283 -0.78 -14.26 4.29
N GLY A 284 -0.04 -15.14 4.95
CA GLY A 284 0.16 -16.52 4.52
C GLY A 284 1.48 -16.70 3.77
N THR A 285 1.47 -17.55 2.74
CA THR A 285 2.69 -18.13 2.14
C THR A 285 2.86 -17.83 0.65
N GLY A 286 2.00 -17.01 0.04
CA GLY A 286 1.98 -16.79 -1.40
C GLY A 286 1.36 -15.46 -1.81
N SER A 287 1.55 -15.11 -3.08
CA SER A 287 1.08 -13.85 -3.66
C SER A 287 -0.43 -13.72 -3.82
N GLY A 288 -1.18 -14.81 -3.65
CA GLY A 288 -2.66 -14.79 -3.69
C GLY A 288 -3.34 -14.45 -2.36
N GLY A 289 -2.56 -14.18 -1.30
CA GLY A 289 -3.10 -13.76 0.00
C GLY A 289 -3.60 -12.31 0.01
N PHE A 290 -4.21 -11.91 1.12
CA PHE A 290 -4.56 -10.50 1.35
C PHE A 290 -3.29 -9.70 1.68
N GLN A 291 -3.09 -8.58 1.01
CA GLN A 291 -2.01 -7.65 1.34
C GLN A 291 -2.35 -6.90 2.63
N ASN A 292 -1.40 -6.85 3.56
CA ASN A 292 -1.61 -6.24 4.89
C ASN A 292 -0.39 -5.45 5.39
N SER A 293 0.64 -5.28 4.56
CA SER A 293 1.72 -4.32 4.78
C SER A 293 2.51 -4.08 3.48
N VAL A 294 3.59 -3.30 3.56
CA VAL A 294 4.59 -3.07 2.51
C VAL A 294 6.00 -3.16 3.09
N ASN A 295 6.98 -3.52 2.26
CA ASN A 295 8.40 -3.32 2.60
C ASN A 295 8.66 -1.82 2.81
N SER A 296 9.10 -1.41 4.00
CA SER A 296 9.34 0.00 4.31
C SER A 296 10.81 0.26 4.59
N TYR A 297 11.38 -0.36 5.62
CA TYR A 297 12.76 -0.10 6.03
C TYR A 297 13.44 -1.32 6.65
N GLY A 298 14.77 -1.23 6.81
CA GLY A 298 15.58 -2.11 7.63
C GLY A 298 16.61 -1.30 8.41
N TYR A 299 17.07 -1.84 9.53
CA TYR A 299 18.14 -1.19 10.30
C TYR A 299 19.50 -1.47 9.65
N GLY A 300 20.00 -0.49 8.91
CA GLY A 300 21.27 -0.57 8.17
C GLY A 300 21.13 -1.20 6.77
N SER A 301 22.14 -1.01 5.91
CA SER A 301 22.10 -1.40 4.49
C SER A 301 22.17 -2.91 4.22
N ARG A 302 22.46 -3.71 5.25
CA ARG A 302 22.51 -5.20 5.19
C ARG A 302 21.64 -5.81 6.29
N SER A 303 20.54 -5.14 6.62
CA SER A 303 19.58 -5.68 7.58
C SER A 303 19.12 -7.07 7.12
N THR A 304 18.98 -7.98 8.07
CA THR A 304 18.38 -9.30 7.87
C THR A 304 16.91 -9.31 8.25
N THR A 305 16.32 -8.12 8.43
CA THR A 305 14.93 -7.93 8.82
C THR A 305 14.35 -6.80 7.99
N MET A 306 13.24 -7.09 7.31
CA MET A 306 12.44 -6.06 6.63
C MET A 306 11.29 -5.69 7.56
N TYR A 307 11.11 -4.40 7.78
CA TYR A 307 9.98 -3.85 8.53
C TYR A 307 8.91 -3.30 7.61
N GLY A 308 7.66 -3.53 7.99
CA GLY A 308 6.48 -2.95 7.36
C GLY A 308 5.60 -2.24 8.38
N PRO A 309 4.90 -1.17 7.99
CA PRO A 309 3.95 -0.47 8.86
C PRO A 309 2.72 -1.34 9.13
N TYR A 310 2.12 -1.17 10.30
CA TYR A 310 0.83 -1.79 10.59
C TYR A 310 -0.27 -1.09 9.81
N TRP A 311 -0.97 -1.84 8.96
CA TRP A 311 -2.11 -1.34 8.18
C TRP A 311 -3.36 -1.18 9.06
N GLY A 312 -3.35 -0.13 9.89
CA GLY A 312 -4.48 0.29 10.71
C GLY A 312 -5.42 1.29 10.02
N SER A 313 -6.35 1.86 10.80
CA SER A 313 -7.41 2.76 10.33
C SER A 313 -6.92 3.99 9.55
N VAL A 314 -5.76 4.56 9.91
CA VAL A 314 -5.18 5.71 9.20
C VAL A 314 -4.81 5.35 7.75
N ILE A 315 -4.13 4.21 7.57
CA ILE A 315 -3.74 3.72 6.24
C ILE A 315 -4.98 3.25 5.48
N GLN A 316 -5.95 2.62 6.17
CA GLN A 316 -7.24 2.25 5.60
C GLN A 316 -7.97 3.47 5.02
N GLN A 317 -7.97 4.62 5.71
CA GLN A 317 -8.60 5.84 5.19
C GLN A 317 -7.89 6.36 3.94
N ALA A 318 -6.55 6.31 3.89
CA ALA A 318 -5.78 6.68 2.70
C ALA A 318 -6.10 5.76 1.52
N TYR A 319 -6.20 4.45 1.76
CA TYR A 319 -6.64 3.47 0.77
C TYR A 319 -8.06 3.77 0.26
N SER A 320 -9.04 3.98 1.15
CA SER A 320 -10.43 4.25 0.78
C SER A 320 -10.55 5.48 -0.12
N ASN A 321 -9.81 6.54 0.19
CA ASN A 321 -9.81 7.76 -0.62
C ASN A 321 -9.16 7.54 -2.00
N ALA A 322 -8.07 6.78 -2.07
CA ALA A 322 -7.42 6.45 -3.34
C ALA A 322 -8.31 5.55 -4.22
N SER A 323 -8.89 4.52 -3.61
CA SER A 323 -9.73 3.49 -4.23
C SER A 323 -11.00 4.05 -4.89
N ALA A 324 -11.53 5.17 -4.36
CA ALA A 324 -12.74 5.82 -4.85
C ALA A 324 -12.51 6.95 -5.87
N SER A 325 -11.25 7.22 -6.27
CA SER A 325 -10.88 8.39 -7.08
C SER A 325 -10.70 8.15 -8.58
#